data_AF-A0A2V6UIR6-F1
#
_entry.id   AF-A0A2V6UIR6-F1
#
_cell.length_a   1.000
_cell.length_b   1.000
_cell.length_c   1.000
_cell.angle_alpha   90.00
_cell.angle_beta   90.00
_cell.angle_gamma   90.00
#
_symmetry.space_group_name_H-M   'P 1'
#
loop_
_entity.id
_entity.type
_entity.pdbx_description
1 polymer ?
#
loop_
_entity_poly.entity_id
_entity_poly.type
_entity_poly.pdbx_seq_one_letter_code
_entity_poly.pdbx_strand_id
1 'polypeptide(L)'
;MTDTAKRNLVAQWAFDTRPVLLRFHLWLEDVEVERSQAEPVSAHSFAPRGIARCLAMTSAATALGTRLFGDYGGAAAKDKATVNQVKKAADAVSAYVMSEGLWHLTRTLPENHALMVCLGEGLMPKVGETPEMGANPMLGFGRVYARPELAKTVDRRVRRLLNEPGHTFEHFHEWLRGRGITLWGAAVDTLENTSRFADGQPTGPMTVFHLFDSPLRLSRPYESYMGCLTVPTRVAQAAESTSVLLDYRTPRKQVTEAIEAAYPGIRREHIHVWTLRGKSRVHRLGRLWEEWEKAGVHLIEDGWKAPSGLAVFTDSGTYAPTFLVGSWKDGAGATHVFLCDGYAATAEAMQAASLSDVLEVHSTMSLFSPTFELPVDAEGRLMQLDPSAPDFAERLKTLIGGRDIEAGRVRAYADAIHEAAVSNMPLGKPVLRADDFLPEKSWSVLACVGYMCEDPYTGASGITQVGDRTYRVSTLLATRKASSRVTFTLRLMESFEETRQVFSPLLVRFLSGVDHTMRPVKISDSGRIRNELQTMIPQALEHDGDRIRVRFERINEMVLPRDKQARIREVLHWYKANHPIWFEWLEPV
;
A
#
# COMPACT_ATOMS: atom_id res chain seq x y z
N MET A 1 -16.16 -25.76 18.67
CA MET A 1 -17.20 -24.71 18.86
C MET A 1 -18.57 -25.36 18.67
N THR A 2 -19.58 -25.01 19.46
CA THR A 2 -20.94 -25.54 19.27
C THR A 2 -21.58 -24.93 18.02
N ASP A 3 -22.57 -25.61 17.44
CA ASP A 3 -23.31 -25.11 16.26
C ASP A 3 -23.97 -23.74 16.51
N THR A 4 -24.60 -23.54 17.68
CA THR A 4 -25.17 -22.25 18.07
C THR A 4 -24.10 -21.15 18.17
N ALA A 5 -22.92 -21.46 18.72
CA ALA A 5 -21.84 -20.48 18.82
C ALA A 5 -21.30 -20.09 17.44
N LYS A 6 -21.20 -21.04 16.49
CA LYS A 6 -20.84 -20.78 15.09
C LYS A 6 -21.86 -19.86 14.42
N ARG A 7 -23.17 -20.16 14.54
CA ARG A 7 -24.24 -19.32 13.98
C ARG A 7 -24.23 -17.91 14.55
N ASN A 8 -24.03 -17.75 15.86
CA ASN A 8 -23.91 -16.45 16.50
C ASN A 8 -22.66 -15.67 16.01
N LEU A 9 -21.54 -16.36 15.79
CA LEU A 9 -20.34 -15.75 15.25
C LEU A 9 -20.60 -15.19 13.84
N VAL A 10 -21.18 -16.00 12.95
CA VAL A 10 -21.52 -15.58 11.58
C VAL A 10 -22.49 -14.41 11.60
N ALA A 11 -23.56 -14.49 12.39
CA ALA A 11 -24.56 -13.42 12.51
C ALA A 11 -23.93 -12.09 12.97
N GLN A 12 -23.02 -12.15 13.96
CA GLN A 12 -22.36 -10.95 14.45
C GLN A 12 -21.38 -10.35 13.43
N TRP A 13 -20.63 -11.18 12.70
CA TRP A 13 -19.76 -10.68 11.62
C TRP A 13 -20.56 -10.12 10.46
N ALA A 14 -21.67 -10.75 10.06
CA ALA A 14 -22.57 -10.23 9.03
C ALA A 14 -23.15 -8.87 9.44
N PHE A 15 -23.54 -8.71 10.71
CA PHE A 15 -24.02 -7.44 11.25
C PHE A 15 -22.92 -6.36 11.23
N ASP A 16 -21.75 -6.66 11.80
CA ASP A 16 -20.65 -5.71 11.92
C ASP A 16 -20.12 -5.27 10.55
N THR A 17 -20.09 -6.17 9.57
CA THR A 17 -19.52 -5.95 8.23
C THR A 17 -20.55 -5.64 7.15
N ARG A 18 -21.83 -5.48 7.55
CA ARG A 18 -22.96 -5.17 6.67
C ARG A 18 -22.68 -4.03 5.67
N PRO A 19 -22.03 -2.90 6.03
CA PRO A 19 -21.77 -1.82 5.08
C PRO A 19 -20.98 -2.29 3.84
N VAL A 20 -20.00 -3.17 4.02
CA VAL A 20 -19.15 -3.68 2.94
C VAL A 20 -19.86 -4.80 2.19
N LEU A 21 -20.49 -5.75 2.90
CA LEU A 21 -21.26 -6.85 2.29
C LEU A 21 -22.35 -6.34 1.35
N LEU A 22 -23.16 -5.37 1.80
CA LEU A 22 -24.22 -4.78 1.00
C LEU A 22 -23.68 -4.02 -0.20
N ARG A 23 -22.51 -3.39 -0.07
CA ARG A 23 -21.93 -2.67 -1.19
C ARG A 23 -21.49 -3.60 -2.31
N PHE A 24 -20.92 -4.74 -1.97
CA PHE A 24 -20.38 -5.68 -2.94
C PHE A 24 -21.32 -6.84 -3.29
N HIS A 25 -22.56 -6.81 -2.78
CA HIS A 25 -23.58 -7.83 -3.02
C HIS A 25 -23.03 -9.22 -2.64
N LEU A 26 -22.42 -9.29 -1.46
CA LEU A 26 -21.81 -10.50 -0.91
C LEU A 26 -22.67 -11.01 0.24
N TRP A 27 -22.91 -12.31 0.23
CA TRP A 27 -23.54 -13.02 1.33
C TRP A 27 -22.48 -13.76 2.15
N LEU A 28 -22.48 -13.57 3.47
CA LEU A 28 -21.57 -14.27 4.38
C LEU A 28 -22.18 -15.61 4.79
N GLU A 29 -21.72 -16.70 4.18
CA GLU A 29 -22.12 -18.07 4.54
C GLU A 29 -21.41 -18.52 5.82
N ASP A 30 -20.13 -18.18 5.95
CA ASP A 30 -19.35 -18.58 7.10
C ASP A 30 -18.16 -17.67 7.42
N VAL A 31 -17.69 -17.70 8.66
CA VAL A 31 -16.46 -17.07 9.13
C VAL A 31 -15.71 -17.98 10.11
N GLU A 32 -14.42 -18.15 9.88
CA GLU A 32 -13.47 -18.82 10.76
C GLU A 32 -12.48 -17.77 11.27
N VAL A 33 -12.15 -17.80 12.57
CA VAL A 33 -11.24 -16.84 13.20
C VAL A 33 -10.19 -17.62 13.98
N GLU A 34 -8.97 -17.65 13.47
CA GLU A 34 -7.79 -18.14 14.16
C GLU A 34 -7.12 -16.95 14.85
N ARG A 35 -6.91 -17.04 16.16
CA ARG A 35 -6.26 -15.98 16.92
C ARG A 35 -4.92 -16.44 17.43
N SER A 36 -3.92 -15.58 17.33
CA SER A 36 -2.62 -15.82 17.96
C SER A 36 -2.66 -15.54 19.47
N GLN A 37 -3.61 -14.73 19.93
CA GLN A 37 -3.84 -14.39 21.34
C GLN A 37 -5.30 -14.70 21.74
N ALA A 38 -5.58 -14.83 23.04
CA ALA A 38 -6.92 -15.19 23.52
C ALA A 38 -7.98 -14.13 23.16
N GLU A 39 -7.63 -12.85 23.37
CA GLU A 39 -8.49 -11.71 23.08
C GLU A 39 -8.49 -11.36 21.57
N PRO A 40 -9.62 -10.86 21.03
CA PRO A 40 -9.69 -10.48 19.62
C PRO A 40 -8.89 -9.20 19.35
N VAL A 41 -8.40 -9.03 18.11
CA VAL A 41 -7.75 -7.79 17.64
C VAL A 41 -8.55 -6.53 17.99
N SER A 42 -9.88 -6.59 17.87
CA SER A 42 -10.77 -5.46 18.19
C SER A 42 -10.76 -5.02 19.66
N ALA A 43 -10.26 -5.85 20.59
CA ALA A 43 -10.11 -5.46 22.00
C ALA A 43 -8.84 -4.62 22.24
N HIS A 44 -7.89 -4.67 21.31
CA HIS A 44 -6.61 -3.98 21.42
C HIS A 44 -6.40 -2.89 20.36
N SER A 45 -7.27 -2.82 19.35
CA SER A 45 -7.23 -1.77 18.34
C SER A 45 -7.80 -0.46 18.88
N PHE A 46 -7.19 0.66 18.46
CA PHE A 46 -7.77 2.00 18.64
C PHE A 46 -9.03 2.22 17.79
N ALA A 47 -9.21 1.44 16.72
CA ALA A 47 -10.40 1.49 15.89
C ALA A 47 -11.55 0.72 16.55
N PRO A 48 -12.79 1.25 16.54
CA PRO A 48 -13.95 0.54 17.07
C PRO A 48 -14.10 -0.86 16.45
N ARG A 49 -14.61 -1.82 17.23
CA ARG A 49 -14.75 -3.22 16.79
C ARG A 49 -15.40 -3.39 15.42
N GLY A 50 -16.49 -2.67 15.14
CA GLY A 50 -17.17 -2.73 13.85
C GLY A 50 -16.29 -2.23 12.70
N ILE A 51 -15.45 -1.22 12.94
CA ILE A 51 -14.51 -0.68 11.96
C ILE A 51 -13.39 -1.67 11.68
N ALA A 52 -12.76 -2.24 12.70
CA ALA A 52 -11.70 -3.23 12.51
C ALA A 52 -12.18 -4.45 11.71
N ARG A 53 -13.41 -4.92 11.97
CA ARG A 53 -14.04 -6.02 11.20
C ARG A 53 -14.42 -5.61 9.77
N CYS A 54 -14.93 -4.39 9.58
CA CYS A 54 -15.17 -3.84 8.25
C CYS A 54 -13.90 -3.70 7.43
N LEU A 55 -12.76 -3.39 8.05
CA LEU A 55 -11.46 -3.34 7.37
C LEU A 55 -11.04 -4.74 6.91
N ALA A 56 -11.17 -5.77 7.76
CA ALA A 56 -10.97 -7.16 7.31
C ALA A 56 -11.89 -7.53 6.14
N MET A 57 -13.18 -7.24 6.21
CA MET A 57 -14.10 -7.51 5.10
C MET A 57 -13.76 -6.69 3.85
N THR A 58 -13.25 -5.46 4.01
CA THR A 58 -12.81 -4.62 2.88
C THR A 58 -11.57 -5.22 2.22
N SER A 59 -10.57 -5.68 2.98
CA SER A 59 -9.43 -6.41 2.46
C SER A 59 -9.85 -7.72 1.79
N ALA A 60 -10.80 -8.46 2.35
CA ALA A 60 -11.35 -9.68 1.75
C ALA A 60 -12.06 -9.39 0.42
N ALA A 61 -12.95 -8.40 0.39
CA ALA A 61 -13.66 -7.99 -0.82
C ALA A 61 -12.67 -7.48 -1.90
N THR A 62 -11.65 -6.72 -1.49
CA THR A 62 -10.60 -6.22 -2.41
C THR A 62 -9.80 -7.37 -3.01
N ALA A 63 -9.35 -8.34 -2.19
CA ALA A 63 -8.67 -9.53 -2.67
C ALA A 63 -9.56 -10.34 -3.62
N LEU A 64 -10.82 -10.61 -3.23
CA LEU A 64 -11.78 -11.37 -4.03
C LEU A 64 -12.07 -10.71 -5.37
N GLY A 65 -12.41 -9.41 -5.33
CA GLY A 65 -12.72 -8.62 -6.51
C GLY A 65 -11.58 -8.56 -7.49
N THR A 66 -10.36 -8.29 -6.98
CA THR A 66 -9.16 -8.22 -7.81
C THR A 66 -8.85 -9.59 -8.42
N ARG A 67 -8.89 -10.67 -7.63
CA ARG A 67 -8.61 -12.03 -8.13
C ARG A 67 -9.57 -12.50 -9.21
N LEU A 68 -10.86 -12.16 -9.10
CA LEU A 68 -11.90 -12.59 -10.04
C LEU A 68 -12.05 -11.67 -11.25
N PHE A 69 -11.84 -10.36 -11.08
CA PHE A 69 -12.19 -9.35 -12.08
C PHE A 69 -11.02 -8.47 -12.52
N GLY A 70 -9.82 -8.65 -11.96
CA GLY A 70 -8.61 -7.93 -12.33
C GLY A 70 -7.77 -8.57 -13.45
N ASP A 71 -8.30 -9.58 -14.16
CA ASP A 71 -7.58 -10.29 -15.25
C ASP A 71 -6.29 -11.00 -14.79
N TYR A 72 -6.38 -11.74 -13.67
CA TYR A 72 -5.27 -12.55 -13.15
C TYR A 72 -4.72 -13.54 -14.20
N GLY A 73 -3.41 -13.53 -14.41
CA GLY A 73 -2.77 -14.35 -15.45
C GLY A 73 -3.02 -13.86 -16.88
N GLY A 74 -3.74 -12.75 -17.05
CA GLY A 74 -4.08 -12.18 -18.35
C GLY A 74 -2.87 -11.69 -19.15
N ALA A 75 -1.69 -11.56 -18.53
CA ALA A 75 -0.46 -11.15 -19.19
C ALA A 75 0.55 -12.29 -19.45
N ALA A 76 0.20 -13.54 -19.11
CA ALA A 76 1.11 -14.67 -19.27
C ALA A 76 1.62 -14.78 -20.72
N ALA A 77 2.94 -14.75 -20.86
CA ALA A 77 3.66 -14.81 -22.15
C ALA A 77 3.29 -13.71 -23.17
N LYS A 78 2.75 -12.57 -22.71
CA LYS A 78 2.45 -11.40 -23.57
C LYS A 78 3.59 -10.39 -23.59
N ASP A 79 3.53 -9.44 -24.52
CA ASP A 79 4.50 -8.35 -24.60
C ASP A 79 4.39 -7.38 -23.41
N LYS A 80 5.45 -6.57 -23.22
CA LYS A 80 5.54 -5.61 -22.12
C LYS A 80 4.40 -4.58 -22.10
N ALA A 81 3.89 -4.19 -23.28
CA ALA A 81 2.80 -3.21 -23.36
C ALA A 81 1.49 -3.80 -22.81
N THR A 82 1.19 -5.04 -23.19
CA THR A 82 0.02 -5.77 -22.72
C THR A 82 0.14 -6.11 -21.23
N VAL A 83 1.32 -6.52 -20.77
CA VAL A 83 1.60 -6.72 -19.32
C VAL A 83 1.27 -5.45 -18.54
N ASN A 84 1.73 -4.29 -19.00
CA ASN A 84 1.45 -3.02 -18.34
C ASN A 84 -0.04 -2.66 -18.35
N GLN A 85 -0.79 -3.00 -19.41
CA GLN A 85 -2.23 -2.77 -19.46
C GLN A 85 -2.99 -3.66 -18.46
N VAL A 86 -2.65 -4.95 -18.38
CA VAL A 86 -3.25 -5.89 -17.41
C VAL A 86 -2.98 -5.43 -15.98
N LYS A 87 -1.73 -5.06 -15.67
CA LYS A 87 -1.35 -4.52 -14.35
C LYS A 87 -2.20 -3.31 -13.97
N LYS A 88 -2.27 -2.31 -14.86
CA LYS A 88 -3.09 -1.09 -14.63
C LYS A 88 -4.57 -1.40 -14.44
N ALA A 89 -5.12 -2.35 -15.19
CA ALA A 89 -6.51 -2.76 -15.04
C ALA A 89 -6.76 -3.44 -13.69
N ALA A 90 -5.85 -4.33 -13.26
CA ALA A 90 -5.91 -4.99 -11.96
C ALA A 90 -5.83 -3.98 -10.81
N ASP A 91 -4.88 -3.04 -10.86
CA ASP A 91 -4.73 -1.97 -9.87
C ASP A 91 -6.00 -1.10 -9.80
N ALA A 92 -6.60 -0.77 -10.96
CA ALA A 92 -7.83 0.02 -11.00
C ALA A 92 -9.02 -0.69 -10.32
N VAL A 93 -9.16 -2.01 -10.52
CA VAL A 93 -10.17 -2.82 -9.82
C VAL A 93 -9.88 -2.83 -8.32
N SER A 94 -8.64 -3.12 -7.93
CA SER A 94 -8.27 -3.20 -6.52
C SER A 94 -8.49 -1.87 -5.78
N ALA A 95 -8.01 -0.77 -6.36
CA ALA A 95 -8.19 0.57 -5.83
C ALA A 95 -9.66 0.98 -5.73
N TYR A 96 -10.47 0.62 -6.72
CA TYR A 96 -11.90 0.86 -6.68
C TYR A 96 -12.59 0.14 -5.51
N VAL A 97 -12.31 -1.15 -5.35
CA VAL A 97 -12.94 -2.00 -4.33
C VAL A 97 -12.54 -1.54 -2.93
N MET A 98 -11.25 -1.32 -2.70
CA MET A 98 -10.74 -0.78 -1.43
C MET A 98 -11.40 0.57 -1.10
N SER A 99 -11.38 1.51 -2.04
CA SER A 99 -11.99 2.83 -1.84
C SER A 99 -13.49 2.78 -1.57
N GLU A 100 -14.25 1.93 -2.27
CA GLU A 100 -15.67 1.76 -2.01
C GLU A 100 -15.92 1.10 -0.66
N GLY A 101 -15.10 0.13 -0.23
CA GLY A 101 -15.16 -0.41 1.13
C GLY A 101 -14.94 0.68 2.19
N LEU A 102 -13.90 1.49 2.03
CA LEU A 102 -13.61 2.63 2.91
C LEU A 102 -14.77 3.64 2.94
N TRP A 103 -15.37 3.99 1.80
CA TRP A 103 -16.52 4.89 1.76
C TRP A 103 -17.74 4.38 2.52
N HIS A 104 -18.00 3.08 2.46
CA HIS A 104 -19.17 2.51 3.12
C HIS A 104 -18.93 2.29 4.62
N LEU A 105 -17.73 1.85 5.01
CA LEU A 105 -17.42 1.69 6.43
C LEU A 105 -17.29 3.04 7.15
N THR A 106 -16.72 4.08 6.53
CA THR A 106 -16.51 5.37 7.21
C THR A 106 -17.79 6.15 7.48
N ARG A 107 -18.93 5.74 6.90
CA ARG A 107 -20.27 6.27 7.24
C ARG A 107 -20.71 5.90 8.65
N THR A 108 -20.12 4.86 9.25
CA THR A 108 -20.45 4.44 10.62
C THR A 108 -19.54 5.10 11.66
N LEU A 109 -18.55 5.89 11.24
CA LEU A 109 -17.68 6.63 12.15
C LEU A 109 -18.44 7.74 12.90
N PRO A 110 -17.94 8.14 14.08
CA PRO A 110 -18.38 9.36 14.75
C PRO A 110 -18.23 10.60 13.85
N GLU A 111 -19.00 11.65 14.13
CA GLU A 111 -19.10 12.84 13.27
C GLU A 111 -17.81 13.66 13.17
N ASN A 112 -16.88 13.47 14.10
CA ASN A 112 -15.58 14.11 14.16
C ASN A 112 -14.41 13.19 13.74
N HIS A 113 -14.69 11.97 13.25
CA HIS A 113 -13.67 11.00 12.84
C HIS A 113 -13.55 10.90 11.33
N ALA A 114 -12.33 10.96 10.84
CA ALA A 114 -11.98 10.83 9.43
C ALA A 114 -10.75 9.94 9.26
N LEU A 115 -10.60 9.40 8.06
CA LEU A 115 -9.43 8.66 7.60
C LEU A 115 -8.82 9.41 6.43
N MET A 116 -7.50 9.60 6.43
CA MET A 116 -6.76 10.21 5.33
C MET A 116 -5.71 9.23 4.79
N VAL A 117 -5.71 9.00 3.48
CA VAL A 117 -4.62 8.27 2.84
C VAL A 117 -3.37 9.15 2.86
N CYS A 118 -2.30 8.66 3.48
CA CYS A 118 -1.03 9.36 3.66
C CYS A 118 0.08 8.76 2.79
N LEU A 119 -0.01 7.48 2.44
CA LEU A 119 0.84 6.77 1.48
C LEU A 119 -0.07 5.84 0.67
N GLY A 120 0.09 5.78 -0.65
CA GLY A 120 -0.84 5.09 -1.54
C GLY A 120 -0.33 4.97 -2.96
N GLU A 121 -1.21 4.53 -3.85
CA GLU A 121 -1.02 4.30 -5.30
C GLU A 121 -0.87 5.61 -6.12
N GLY A 122 -0.11 6.59 -5.63
CA GLY A 122 0.12 7.88 -6.28
C GLY A 122 -0.60 9.09 -5.68
N LEU A 123 -0.71 10.14 -6.50
CA LEU A 123 -1.24 11.46 -6.15
C LEU A 123 -2.78 11.52 -6.21
N MET A 124 -3.44 12.28 -5.33
CA MET A 124 -4.86 12.66 -5.54
C MET A 124 -4.90 14.02 -6.25
N PRO A 125 -5.55 14.17 -7.43
CA PRO A 125 -5.61 15.44 -8.12
C PRO A 125 -6.47 16.48 -7.38
N LYS A 126 -5.79 17.50 -6.83
CA LYS A 126 -6.37 18.60 -6.07
C LYS A 126 -5.91 19.97 -6.60
N VAL A 127 -6.21 20.27 -7.87
CA VAL A 127 -6.07 21.59 -8.54
C VAL A 127 -4.63 22.15 -8.51
N GLY A 128 -3.95 22.14 -9.66
CA GLY A 128 -2.62 22.73 -9.85
C GLY A 128 -1.48 21.74 -10.18
N GLU A 129 -1.80 20.45 -10.36
CA GLU A 129 -0.83 19.37 -10.61
C GLU A 129 -0.57 19.15 -12.11
N THR A 130 0.62 18.64 -12.47
CA THR A 130 1.00 18.34 -13.86
C THR A 130 0.59 16.90 -14.24
N PRO A 131 0.37 16.58 -15.53
CA PRO A 131 0.03 15.23 -15.98
C PRO A 131 1.06 14.14 -15.65
N GLU A 132 2.31 14.51 -15.34
CA GLU A 132 3.39 13.56 -15.00
C GLU A 132 3.29 12.99 -13.56
N MET A 133 2.43 13.56 -12.72
CA MET A 133 2.37 13.30 -11.27
C MET A 133 1.66 11.98 -10.87
N GLY A 134 1.23 11.12 -11.81
CA GLY A 134 0.69 9.80 -11.46
C GLY A 134 -0.49 9.83 -10.48
N ALA A 135 -1.69 10.13 -10.95
CA ALA A 135 -2.82 10.41 -10.08
C ALA A 135 -3.76 9.20 -9.85
N ASN A 136 -3.94 8.79 -8.59
CA ASN A 136 -5.03 7.95 -8.13
C ASN A 136 -6.01 8.77 -7.25
N PRO A 137 -7.07 9.37 -7.80
CA PRO A 137 -8.08 10.13 -7.05
C PRO A 137 -8.87 9.29 -6.03
N MET A 138 -8.83 7.97 -6.15
CA MET A 138 -9.54 7.06 -5.25
C MET A 138 -8.73 6.82 -3.99
N LEU A 139 -7.42 6.57 -4.07
CA LEU A 139 -6.56 6.22 -2.92
C LEU A 139 -5.24 6.99 -2.88
N GLY A 140 -5.17 8.12 -3.56
CA GLY A 140 -3.99 8.97 -3.57
C GLY A 140 -3.86 9.75 -2.27
N PHE A 141 -2.65 10.24 -2.03
CA PHE A 141 -2.35 11.06 -0.86
C PHE A 141 -3.38 12.18 -0.63
N GLY A 142 -3.74 12.38 0.63
CA GLY A 142 -4.67 13.40 1.06
C GLY A 142 -6.13 13.05 0.79
N ARG A 143 -6.45 11.87 0.25
CA ARG A 143 -7.83 11.41 0.11
C ARG A 143 -8.46 11.22 1.49
N VAL A 144 -9.60 11.86 1.72
CA VAL A 144 -10.33 11.78 2.99
C VAL A 144 -11.58 10.92 2.85
N TYR A 145 -11.74 9.97 3.78
CA TYR A 145 -12.95 9.17 3.98
C TYR A 145 -13.57 9.49 5.33
N ALA A 146 -14.78 10.01 5.31
CA ALA A 146 -15.55 10.38 6.49
C ALA A 146 -17.02 10.57 6.13
N ARG A 147 -17.83 10.98 7.11
CA ARG A 147 -19.16 11.53 6.83
C ARG A 147 -19.04 12.77 5.92
N PRO A 148 -20.03 13.05 5.05
CA PRO A 148 -19.88 14.02 3.94
C PRO A 148 -19.40 15.43 4.35
N GLU A 149 -19.94 15.99 5.44
CA GLU A 149 -19.58 17.35 5.88
C GLU A 149 -18.16 17.44 6.46
N LEU A 150 -17.78 16.45 7.26
CA LEU A 150 -16.41 16.35 7.78
C LEU A 150 -15.42 16.11 6.64
N ALA A 151 -15.74 15.19 5.71
CA ALA A 151 -14.91 14.91 4.54
C ALA A 151 -14.62 16.19 3.74
N LYS A 152 -15.65 17.00 3.43
CA LYS A 152 -15.49 18.30 2.75
C LYS A 152 -14.64 19.28 3.56
N THR A 153 -14.79 19.30 4.88
CA THR A 153 -14.09 20.25 5.75
C THR A 153 -12.61 19.92 5.87
N VAL A 154 -12.27 18.64 6.07
CA VAL A 154 -10.88 18.17 6.09
C VAL A 154 -10.26 18.25 4.69
N ASP A 155 -10.99 17.91 3.63
CA ASP A 155 -10.50 18.01 2.24
C ASP A 155 -10.03 19.42 1.89
N ARG A 156 -10.82 20.46 2.25
CA ARG A 156 -10.42 21.86 2.08
C ARG A 156 -9.12 22.20 2.81
N ARG A 157 -8.90 21.63 4.01
CA ARG A 157 -7.68 21.86 4.76
C ARG A 157 -6.48 21.12 4.14
N VAL A 158 -6.67 19.90 3.66
CA VAL A 158 -5.64 19.15 2.91
C VAL A 158 -5.25 19.88 1.62
N ARG A 159 -6.18 20.52 0.92
CA ARG A 159 -5.85 21.36 -0.25
C ARG A 159 -4.90 22.50 0.11
N ARG A 160 -5.06 23.12 1.28
CA ARG A 160 -4.13 24.15 1.76
C ARG A 160 -2.75 23.56 2.05
N LEU A 161 -2.69 22.39 2.68
CA LEU A 161 -1.43 21.67 2.94
C LEU A 161 -0.66 21.36 1.64
N LEU A 162 -1.36 20.99 0.58
CA LEU A 162 -0.75 20.71 -0.73
C LEU A 162 -0.27 21.98 -1.43
N ASN A 163 -1.14 22.99 -1.51
CA ASN A 163 -1.02 24.05 -2.51
C ASN A 163 -0.65 25.43 -1.95
N GLU A 164 -0.83 25.70 -0.65
CA GLU A 164 -0.57 27.02 -0.07
C GLU A 164 0.86 27.11 0.46
N PRO A 165 1.73 27.96 -0.12
CA PRO A 165 3.09 28.15 0.37
C PRO A 165 3.09 28.58 1.85
N GLY A 166 3.92 27.94 2.67
CA GLY A 166 4.01 28.20 4.11
C GLY A 166 2.94 27.49 4.97
N HIS A 167 1.97 26.79 4.37
CA HIS A 167 1.05 25.94 5.12
C HIS A 167 1.68 24.60 5.47
N THR A 168 2.30 24.49 6.65
CA THR A 168 3.00 23.28 7.10
C THR A 168 2.07 22.21 7.67
N PHE A 169 2.61 21.00 7.84
CA PHE A 169 1.93 19.91 8.55
C PHE A 169 1.56 20.29 10.00
N GLU A 170 2.40 21.07 10.69
CA GLU A 170 2.13 21.52 12.06
C GLU A 170 0.87 22.37 12.12
N HIS A 171 0.72 23.34 11.19
CA HIS A 171 -0.50 24.14 11.08
C HIS A 171 -1.74 23.28 10.74
N PHE A 172 -1.57 22.22 9.95
CA PHE A 172 -2.63 21.26 9.66
C PHE A 172 -3.04 20.48 10.91
N HIS A 173 -2.06 19.94 11.64
CA HIS A 173 -2.25 19.10 12.82
C HIS A 173 -2.84 19.89 13.99
N GLU A 174 -2.36 21.11 14.25
CA GLU A 174 -2.92 22.01 15.26
C GLU A 174 -4.39 22.36 14.98
N TRP A 175 -4.74 22.55 13.71
CA TRP A 175 -6.13 22.81 13.32
C TRP A 175 -7.05 21.63 13.57
N LEU A 176 -6.57 20.39 13.36
CA LEU A 176 -7.33 19.18 13.72
C LEU A 176 -7.58 19.12 15.23
N ARG A 177 -6.52 19.30 16.03
CA ARG A 177 -6.59 19.28 17.50
C ARG A 177 -7.51 20.37 18.04
N GLY A 178 -7.38 21.60 17.56
CA GLY A 178 -8.21 22.74 17.97
C GLY A 178 -9.70 22.58 17.65
N ARG A 179 -10.06 21.68 16.72
CA ARG A 179 -11.45 21.36 16.37
C ARG A 179 -11.95 20.02 16.94
N GLY A 180 -11.11 19.30 17.69
CA GLY A 180 -11.44 17.98 18.19
C GLY A 180 -11.72 16.96 17.07
N ILE A 181 -11.05 17.11 15.91
CA ILE A 181 -11.17 16.17 14.80
C ILE A 181 -10.15 15.05 15.00
N THR A 182 -10.62 13.82 15.05
CA THR A 182 -9.75 12.63 15.01
C THR A 182 -9.50 12.26 13.56
N LEU A 183 -8.26 12.40 13.11
CA LEU A 183 -7.84 11.98 11.78
C LEU A 183 -6.92 10.76 11.90
N TRP A 184 -7.34 9.63 11.35
CA TRP A 184 -6.48 8.46 11.19
C TRP A 184 -5.71 8.54 9.87
N GLY A 185 -4.43 8.19 9.90
CA GLY A 185 -3.61 8.04 8.70
C GLY A 185 -3.76 6.66 8.10
N ALA A 186 -3.63 6.53 6.79
CA ALA A 186 -3.59 5.23 6.12
C ALA A 186 -2.41 5.11 5.16
N ALA A 187 -1.79 3.93 5.12
CA ALA A 187 -0.86 3.52 4.08
C ALA A 187 -1.46 2.34 3.31
N VAL A 188 -1.55 2.45 1.99
CA VAL A 188 -2.30 1.53 1.14
C VAL A 188 -1.43 1.02 0.01
N ASP A 189 -1.38 -0.29 -0.16
CA ASP A 189 -0.90 -0.97 -1.35
C ASP A 189 -2.00 -1.94 -1.77
N THR A 190 -2.72 -1.60 -2.83
CA THR A 190 -3.94 -2.32 -3.18
C THR A 190 -3.65 -3.63 -3.89
N LEU A 191 -2.51 -3.74 -4.55
CA LEU A 191 -2.11 -4.95 -5.25
C LEU A 191 -0.59 -5.11 -5.15
N GLU A 192 -0.16 -5.62 -4.00
CA GLU A 192 1.22 -6.03 -3.81
C GLU A 192 1.53 -7.18 -4.78
N ASN A 193 2.73 -7.17 -5.38
CA ASN A 193 3.17 -8.16 -6.35
C ASN A 193 2.36 -8.15 -7.67
N THR A 194 1.98 -6.96 -8.16
CA THR A 194 1.22 -6.76 -9.41
C THR A 194 1.78 -7.52 -10.62
N SER A 195 3.10 -7.58 -10.79
CA SER A 195 3.70 -8.33 -11.90
C SER A 195 3.43 -9.84 -11.78
N ARG A 196 3.59 -10.39 -10.56
CA ARG A 196 3.25 -11.80 -10.28
C ARG A 196 1.77 -12.08 -10.50
N PHE A 197 0.89 -11.14 -10.13
CA PHE A 197 -0.54 -11.22 -10.40
C PHE A 197 -0.85 -11.28 -11.90
N ALA A 198 -0.27 -10.36 -12.69
CA ALA A 198 -0.47 -10.28 -14.13
C ALA A 198 0.03 -11.55 -14.85
N ASP A 199 1.13 -12.12 -14.37
CA ASP A 199 1.72 -13.37 -14.89
C ASP A 199 1.00 -14.64 -14.39
N GLY A 200 0.06 -14.50 -13.46
CA GLY A 200 -0.72 -15.63 -12.94
C GLY A 200 0.06 -16.53 -11.96
N GLN A 201 1.07 -15.96 -11.28
CA GLN A 201 1.89 -16.70 -10.33
C GLN A 201 1.08 -17.17 -9.11
N PRO A 202 1.24 -18.43 -8.69
CA PRO A 202 0.40 -19.06 -7.67
C PRO A 202 0.62 -18.52 -6.25
N THR A 203 1.65 -17.69 -6.04
CA THR A 203 2.03 -17.17 -4.73
C THR A 203 2.35 -15.67 -4.77
N GLY A 204 2.01 -14.96 -3.70
CA GLY A 204 2.47 -13.59 -3.44
C GLY A 204 1.42 -12.47 -3.59
N PRO A 205 0.56 -12.44 -4.63
CA PRO A 205 -0.42 -11.36 -4.77
C PRO A 205 -1.35 -11.19 -3.55
N MET A 206 -1.41 -9.97 -3.03
CA MET A 206 -2.23 -9.61 -1.88
C MET A 206 -2.59 -8.12 -1.90
N THR A 207 -3.51 -7.73 -1.02
CA THR A 207 -3.82 -6.32 -0.74
C THR A 207 -3.39 -5.98 0.69
N VAL A 208 -2.78 -4.82 0.89
CA VAL A 208 -2.21 -4.36 2.15
C VAL A 208 -2.78 -2.99 2.52
N PHE A 209 -3.32 -2.90 3.74
CA PHE A 209 -3.90 -1.68 4.28
C PHE A 209 -3.50 -1.49 5.73
N HIS A 210 -2.80 -0.40 6.04
CA HIS A 210 -2.39 -0.04 7.39
C HIS A 210 -3.14 1.20 7.84
N LEU A 211 -3.83 1.13 8.98
CA LEU A 211 -4.46 2.28 9.62
C LEU A 211 -3.65 2.71 10.85
N PHE A 212 -3.25 3.97 10.88
CA PHE A 212 -2.55 4.62 11.99
C PHE A 212 -3.54 5.47 12.80
N ASP A 213 -3.34 5.54 14.11
CA ASP A 213 -4.17 6.34 15.02
C ASP A 213 -4.05 7.86 14.83
N SER A 214 -3.12 8.30 13.98
CA SER A 214 -2.82 9.68 13.63
C SER A 214 -2.41 9.79 12.15
N PRO A 215 -2.49 10.97 11.51
CA PRO A 215 -2.01 11.13 10.14
C PRO A 215 -0.48 11.06 10.10
N LEU A 216 0.09 10.55 8.99
CA LEU A 216 1.53 10.66 8.78
C LEU A 216 1.92 12.11 8.50
N ARG A 217 3.15 12.49 8.86
CA ARG A 217 3.70 13.84 8.75
C ARG A 217 3.92 14.34 7.32
N LEU A 218 3.75 13.47 6.31
CA LEU A 218 3.89 13.86 4.92
C LEU A 218 2.93 15.01 4.59
N SER A 219 3.44 16.04 3.92
CA SER A 219 2.67 17.22 3.50
C SER A 219 2.27 17.16 2.03
N ARG A 220 2.98 16.36 1.25
CA ARG A 220 2.74 16.14 -0.16
C ARG A 220 3.00 14.67 -0.50
N PRO A 221 2.53 14.23 -1.66
CA PRO A 221 2.75 12.86 -2.07
C PRO A 221 4.23 12.69 -2.38
N TYR A 222 4.76 11.52 -2.07
CA TYR A 222 6.18 11.27 -2.20
C TYR A 222 6.40 9.82 -2.60
N GLU A 223 7.00 9.63 -3.77
CA GLU A 223 7.33 8.33 -4.32
C GLU A 223 8.83 8.26 -4.55
N SER A 224 9.49 7.44 -3.74
CA SER A 224 10.91 7.13 -3.86
C SER A 224 11.18 5.73 -3.32
N TYR A 225 12.44 5.37 -3.19
CA TYR A 225 12.90 4.15 -2.55
C TYR A 225 13.44 4.40 -1.15
N MET A 226 13.43 3.36 -0.33
CA MET A 226 14.09 3.33 0.96
C MET A 226 14.87 2.04 1.13
N GLY A 227 16.14 2.16 1.53
CA GLY A 227 16.88 1.03 2.06
C GLY A 227 16.22 0.53 3.34
N CYS A 228 16.05 -0.78 3.50
CA CYS A 228 15.34 -1.39 4.63
C CYS A 228 16.18 -2.50 5.26
N LEU A 229 16.27 -2.52 6.59
CA LEU A 229 16.80 -3.63 7.36
C LEU A 229 15.82 -3.95 8.48
N THR A 230 15.29 -5.17 8.46
CA THR A 230 14.35 -5.68 9.47
C THR A 230 14.89 -6.96 10.09
N VAL A 231 15.17 -6.91 11.39
CA VAL A 231 15.73 -8.03 12.17
C VAL A 231 14.78 -8.41 13.31
N PRO A 232 14.89 -9.62 13.89
CA PRO A 232 14.15 -9.94 15.11
C PRO A 232 14.49 -8.96 16.24
N THR A 233 13.51 -8.53 17.05
CA THR A 233 13.73 -7.61 18.17
C THR A 233 14.83 -8.12 19.11
N ARG A 234 14.89 -9.44 19.33
CA ARG A 234 15.92 -10.08 20.15
C ARG A 234 17.36 -9.81 19.64
N VAL A 235 17.55 -9.68 18.34
CA VAL A 235 18.86 -9.34 17.73
C VAL A 235 19.22 -7.89 18.01
N ALA A 236 18.27 -6.96 17.87
CA ALA A 236 18.46 -5.57 18.21
C ALA A 236 18.79 -5.40 19.71
N GLN A 237 18.05 -6.07 20.60
CA GLN A 237 18.31 -6.06 22.04
C GLN A 237 19.68 -6.62 22.41
N ALA A 238 20.13 -7.68 21.73
CA ALA A 238 21.46 -8.25 21.97
C ALA A 238 22.56 -7.26 21.61
N ALA A 239 22.42 -6.54 20.49
CA ALA A 239 23.35 -5.47 20.12
C ALA A 239 23.29 -4.28 21.10
N GLU A 240 22.10 -3.87 21.52
CA GLU A 240 21.92 -2.78 22.50
C GLU A 240 22.59 -3.10 23.83
N SER A 241 22.57 -4.37 24.26
CA SER A 241 23.23 -4.81 25.50
C SER A 241 24.76 -4.61 25.48
N THR A 242 25.34 -4.49 24.28
CA THR A 242 26.76 -4.18 24.05
C THR A 242 26.98 -2.76 23.53
N SER A 243 25.98 -1.88 23.71
CA SER A 243 26.00 -0.46 23.30
C SER A 243 26.11 -0.25 21.78
N VAL A 244 25.59 -1.18 20.98
CA VAL A 244 25.49 -1.07 19.52
C VAL A 244 24.04 -0.86 19.12
N LEU A 245 23.76 0.23 18.39
CA LEU A 245 22.44 0.46 17.79
C LEU A 245 22.42 -0.11 16.38
N LEU A 246 21.74 -1.25 16.19
CA LEU A 246 21.56 -1.81 14.85
C LEU A 246 20.62 -0.94 14.02
N ASP A 247 21.07 -0.67 12.81
CA ASP A 247 20.37 0.14 11.84
C ASP A 247 20.73 -0.27 10.40
N TYR A 248 20.03 0.33 9.43
CA TYR A 248 20.25 0.03 8.01
C TYR A 248 21.70 0.21 7.54
N ARG A 249 22.47 1.12 8.16
CA ARG A 249 23.84 1.45 7.77
C ARG A 249 24.88 0.57 8.46
N THR A 250 24.45 -0.26 9.41
CA THR A 250 25.33 -1.15 10.16
C THR A 250 25.99 -2.16 9.22
N PRO A 251 27.33 -2.30 9.20
CA PRO A 251 28.01 -3.31 8.38
C PRO A 251 27.44 -4.71 8.62
N ARG A 252 27.19 -5.51 7.59
CA ARG A 252 26.46 -6.78 7.75
C ARG A 252 27.20 -7.79 8.61
N LYS A 253 28.54 -7.70 8.68
CA LYS A 253 29.36 -8.42 9.65
C LYS A 253 28.90 -8.20 11.11
N GLN A 254 28.64 -6.95 11.50
CA GLN A 254 28.20 -6.62 12.87
C GLN A 254 26.76 -7.08 13.12
N VAL A 255 25.91 -7.07 12.08
CA VAL A 255 24.56 -7.65 12.17
C VAL A 255 24.66 -9.16 12.43
N THR A 256 25.55 -9.87 11.73
CA THR A 256 25.82 -11.31 12.00
C THR A 256 26.33 -11.54 13.42
N GLU A 257 27.27 -10.73 13.91
CA GLU A 257 27.79 -10.83 15.29
C GLU A 257 26.67 -10.62 16.34
N ALA A 258 25.75 -9.68 16.09
CA ALA A 258 24.58 -9.48 16.95
C ALA A 258 23.61 -10.68 16.91
N ILE A 259 23.44 -11.33 15.76
CA ILE A 259 22.65 -12.56 15.63
C ILE A 259 23.29 -13.70 16.42
N GLU A 260 24.61 -13.87 16.33
CA GLU A 260 25.37 -14.88 17.09
C GLU A 260 25.24 -14.66 18.61
N ALA A 261 25.25 -13.40 19.06
CA ALA A 261 25.01 -13.04 20.45
C ALA A 261 23.57 -13.34 20.89
N ALA A 262 22.57 -13.04 20.04
CA ALA A 262 21.17 -13.28 20.33
C ALA A 262 20.82 -14.79 20.37
N TYR A 263 21.48 -15.59 19.54
CA TYR A 263 21.25 -17.02 19.34
C TYR A 263 22.56 -17.82 19.46
N PRO A 264 23.05 -18.09 20.70
CA PRO A 264 24.30 -18.80 20.90
C PRO A 264 24.34 -20.17 20.20
N GLY A 265 25.42 -20.43 19.47
CA GLY A 265 25.63 -21.67 18.73
C GLY A 265 24.90 -21.76 17.38
N ILE A 266 24.27 -20.68 16.92
CA ILE A 266 23.75 -20.62 15.54
C ILE A 266 24.88 -20.80 14.54
N ARG A 267 24.62 -21.59 13.50
CA ARG A 267 25.54 -21.71 12.36
C ARG A 267 25.20 -20.61 11.35
N ARG A 268 26.20 -19.98 10.73
CA ARG A 268 25.97 -18.83 9.86
C ARG A 268 25.13 -19.18 8.64
N GLU A 269 25.27 -20.40 8.12
CA GLU A 269 24.43 -20.91 7.03
C GLU A 269 22.94 -21.08 7.41
N HIS A 270 22.60 -21.01 8.71
CA HIS A 270 21.23 -20.99 9.23
C HIS A 270 20.70 -19.58 9.51
N ILE A 271 21.47 -18.55 9.16
CA ILE A 271 21.01 -17.17 9.08
C ILE A 271 20.55 -16.95 7.64
N HIS A 272 19.27 -16.70 7.47
CA HIS A 272 18.60 -16.59 6.18
C HIS A 272 18.20 -15.15 5.90
N VAL A 273 18.85 -14.54 4.91
CA VAL A 273 18.60 -13.15 4.53
C VAL A 273 17.72 -13.12 3.29
N TRP A 274 16.51 -12.59 3.44
CA TRP A 274 15.66 -12.25 2.31
C TRP A 274 16.03 -10.86 1.78
N THR A 275 16.28 -10.77 0.48
CA THR A 275 16.54 -9.52 -0.25
C THR A 275 15.96 -9.66 -1.64
N LEU A 276 15.56 -8.55 -2.27
CA LEU A 276 15.28 -8.54 -3.69
C LEU A 276 16.52 -9.01 -4.46
N ARG A 277 16.33 -9.92 -5.44
CA ARG A 277 17.37 -10.45 -6.33
C ARG A 277 17.00 -10.24 -7.80
N GLY A 278 17.89 -10.66 -8.68
CA GLY A 278 17.73 -10.57 -10.14
C GLY A 278 18.82 -9.73 -10.82
N LYS A 279 19.09 -10.05 -12.08
CA LYS A 279 20.22 -9.49 -12.86
C LYS A 279 20.19 -7.97 -12.96
N SER A 280 18.99 -7.36 -13.04
CA SER A 280 18.82 -5.90 -13.11
C SER A 280 19.15 -5.16 -11.80
N ARG A 281 19.33 -5.88 -10.69
CA ARG A 281 19.58 -5.29 -9.36
C ARG A 281 21.04 -5.41 -8.92
N VAL A 282 21.88 -6.14 -9.66
CA VAL A 282 23.31 -6.35 -9.34
C VAL A 282 24.05 -5.03 -9.14
N HIS A 283 23.82 -4.03 -10.00
CA HIS A 283 24.50 -2.73 -9.88
C HIS A 283 24.19 -2.02 -8.55
N ARG A 284 23.00 -2.22 -7.99
CA ARG A 284 22.48 -1.50 -6.83
C ARG A 284 22.71 -2.27 -5.53
N LEU A 285 22.46 -3.59 -5.56
CA LEU A 285 22.49 -4.47 -4.40
C LEU A 285 23.69 -5.44 -4.37
N GLY A 286 24.49 -5.55 -5.43
CA GLY A 286 25.56 -6.54 -5.51
C GLY A 286 26.55 -6.47 -4.34
N ARG A 287 26.93 -5.25 -3.91
CA ARG A 287 27.79 -5.05 -2.75
C ARG A 287 27.16 -5.54 -1.44
N LEU A 288 25.84 -5.33 -1.28
CA LEU A 288 25.10 -5.80 -0.12
C LEU A 288 25.08 -7.34 -0.08
N TRP A 289 24.87 -7.99 -1.23
CA TRP A 289 24.91 -9.44 -1.34
C TRP A 289 26.30 -9.98 -1.01
N GLU A 290 27.35 -9.36 -1.55
CA GLU A 290 28.74 -9.73 -1.24
C GLU A 290 29.08 -9.62 0.25
N GLU A 291 28.56 -8.61 0.96
CA GLU A 291 28.77 -8.49 2.42
C GLU A 291 28.20 -9.69 3.17
N TRP A 292 26.98 -10.11 2.81
CA TRP A 292 26.34 -11.28 3.42
C TRP A 292 27.04 -12.59 3.04
N GLU A 293 27.39 -12.77 1.77
CA GLU A 293 28.12 -13.96 1.32
C GLU A 293 29.48 -14.09 2.02
N LYS A 294 30.23 -12.98 2.16
CA LYS A 294 31.50 -12.96 2.92
C LYS A 294 31.30 -13.22 4.42
N ALA A 295 30.14 -12.88 4.98
CA ALA A 295 29.80 -13.22 6.35
C ALA A 295 29.50 -14.72 6.52
N GLY A 296 29.24 -15.46 5.43
CA GLY A 296 28.90 -16.89 5.47
C GLY A 296 27.43 -17.17 5.73
N VAL A 297 26.55 -16.17 5.52
CA VAL A 297 25.10 -16.34 5.70
C VAL A 297 24.42 -16.83 4.43
N HIS A 298 23.25 -17.44 4.56
CA HIS A 298 22.46 -17.88 3.43
C HIS A 298 21.64 -16.70 2.86
N LEU A 299 21.97 -16.27 1.64
CA LEU A 299 21.08 -15.41 0.86
C LEU A 299 20.02 -16.25 0.19
N ILE A 300 18.76 -15.98 0.52
CA ILE A 300 17.62 -16.76 0.03
C ILE A 300 17.55 -16.71 -1.50
N GLU A 301 17.25 -17.85 -2.08
CA GLU A 301 17.04 -18.03 -3.52
C GLU A 301 15.56 -18.21 -3.84
N ASP A 302 15.18 -17.87 -5.07
CA ASP A 302 13.85 -18.15 -5.58
C ASP A 302 13.56 -19.66 -5.50
N GLY A 303 12.39 -20.03 -4.98
CA GLY A 303 12.03 -21.43 -4.79
C GLY A 303 12.42 -22.04 -3.43
N TRP A 304 13.22 -21.35 -2.60
CA TRP A 304 13.55 -21.83 -1.26
C TRP A 304 12.29 -22.08 -0.42
N LYS A 305 12.28 -23.15 0.38
CA LYS A 305 11.11 -23.55 1.15
C LYS A 305 11.10 -22.87 2.51
N ALA A 306 10.14 -21.96 2.71
CA ALA A 306 9.87 -21.36 4.02
C ALA A 306 9.32 -22.41 5.00
N PRO A 307 9.27 -22.10 6.32
CA PRO A 307 8.64 -22.98 7.31
C PRO A 307 7.18 -23.35 7.02
N SER A 308 6.48 -22.56 6.19
CA SER A 308 5.16 -22.87 5.67
C SER A 308 5.13 -24.06 4.69
N GLY A 309 6.29 -24.53 4.21
CA GLY A 309 6.44 -25.54 3.15
C GLY A 309 6.26 -24.98 1.73
N LEU A 310 5.90 -23.70 1.61
CA LEU A 310 5.73 -23.00 0.34
C LEU A 310 7.06 -22.45 -0.17
N ALA A 311 7.16 -22.35 -1.50
CA ALA A 311 8.31 -21.73 -2.16
C ALA A 311 8.22 -20.21 -2.04
N VAL A 312 9.27 -19.58 -1.50
CA VAL A 312 9.42 -18.12 -1.46
C VAL A 312 9.84 -17.59 -2.83
N PHE A 313 9.74 -16.28 -3.00
CA PHE A 313 10.20 -15.59 -4.20
C PHE A 313 11.08 -14.38 -3.85
N THR A 314 11.97 -13.97 -4.74
CA THR A 314 12.89 -12.83 -4.47
C THR A 314 12.87 -11.77 -5.57
N ASP A 315 11.95 -11.87 -6.53
CA ASP A 315 11.84 -10.97 -7.68
C ASP A 315 11.00 -9.71 -7.40
N SER A 316 10.16 -9.75 -6.36
CA SER A 316 9.19 -8.73 -5.94
C SER A 316 8.77 -8.91 -4.46
N GLY A 317 7.97 -7.98 -3.92
CA GLY A 317 7.26 -8.11 -2.65
C GLY A 317 8.14 -8.00 -1.42
N THR A 318 8.27 -6.79 -0.87
CA THR A 318 9.16 -6.51 0.27
C THR A 318 8.43 -6.44 1.60
N TYR A 319 7.09 -6.38 1.57
CA TYR A 319 6.27 -6.28 2.77
C TYR A 319 6.06 -7.65 3.42
N ALA A 320 5.49 -8.61 2.69
CA ALA A 320 5.13 -9.93 3.23
C ALA A 320 6.30 -10.71 3.89
N PRO A 321 7.55 -10.68 3.38
CA PRO A 321 8.70 -11.31 4.05
C PRO A 321 8.90 -10.87 5.51
N THR A 322 8.46 -9.66 5.87
CA THR A 322 8.57 -9.13 7.23
C THR A 322 7.85 -10.00 8.27
N PHE A 323 6.77 -10.69 7.89
CA PHE A 323 6.05 -11.60 8.79
C PHE A 323 6.82 -12.86 9.15
N LEU A 324 7.83 -13.23 8.37
CA LEU A 324 8.69 -14.39 8.62
C LEU A 324 9.95 -14.04 9.43
N VAL A 325 10.22 -12.75 9.65
CA VAL A 325 11.37 -12.30 10.45
C VAL A 325 11.25 -12.82 11.88
N GLY A 326 12.24 -13.58 12.31
CA GLY A 326 12.20 -14.30 13.57
C GLY A 326 13.16 -15.49 13.58
N SER A 327 12.86 -16.46 14.44
CA SER A 327 13.66 -17.69 14.56
C SER A 327 12.78 -18.92 14.76
N TRP A 328 13.23 -20.07 14.28
CA TRP A 328 12.59 -21.38 14.52
C TRP A 328 13.63 -22.47 14.72
N LYS A 329 13.17 -23.67 15.10
CA LYS A 329 13.99 -24.88 15.11
C LYS A 329 13.53 -25.84 14.01
N ASP A 330 14.47 -26.45 13.30
CA ASP A 330 14.17 -27.49 12.32
C ASP A 330 13.89 -28.85 12.99
N GLY A 331 13.62 -29.88 12.18
CA GLY A 331 13.37 -31.23 12.67
C GLY A 331 14.56 -31.89 13.37
N ALA A 332 15.79 -31.39 13.16
CA ALA A 332 16.99 -31.81 13.86
C ALA A 332 17.26 -30.98 15.13
N GLY A 333 16.39 -30.01 15.46
CA GLY A 333 16.52 -29.11 16.59
C GLY A 333 17.51 -27.96 16.38
N ALA A 334 18.05 -27.79 15.17
CA ALA A 334 18.96 -26.70 14.84
C ALA A 334 18.19 -25.38 14.74
N THR A 335 18.78 -24.30 15.26
CA THR A 335 18.17 -22.96 15.22
C THR A 335 18.41 -22.31 13.87
N HIS A 336 17.37 -21.67 13.35
CA HIS A 336 17.39 -20.85 12.14
C HIS A 336 16.89 -19.44 12.48
N VAL A 337 17.44 -18.43 11.80
CA VAL A 337 17.04 -17.03 11.93
C VAL A 337 16.75 -16.47 10.54
N PHE A 338 15.62 -15.78 10.39
CA PHE A 338 15.25 -15.09 9.15
C PHE A 338 15.20 -13.59 9.40
N LEU A 339 15.73 -12.82 8.45
CA LEU A 339 15.71 -11.35 8.44
C LEU A 339 15.53 -10.82 7.00
N CYS A 340 15.09 -9.58 6.89
CA CYS A 340 14.94 -8.89 5.61
C CYS A 340 15.96 -7.77 5.48
N ASP A 341 16.56 -7.64 4.30
CA ASP A 341 17.50 -6.57 3.97
C ASP A 341 17.36 -6.17 2.49
N GLY A 342 17.74 -4.93 2.15
CA GLY A 342 17.69 -4.42 0.79
C GLY A 342 17.00 -3.07 0.70
N TYR A 343 15.95 -2.98 -0.12
CA TYR A 343 15.18 -1.76 -0.33
C TYR A 343 13.72 -2.07 -0.69
N ALA A 344 12.85 -1.08 -0.52
CA ALA A 344 11.45 -1.11 -0.90
C ALA A 344 11.02 0.26 -1.46
N ALA A 345 9.86 0.32 -2.12
CA ALA A 345 9.22 1.61 -2.40
C ALA A 345 8.80 2.28 -1.08
N THR A 346 8.68 3.61 -1.04
CA THR A 346 8.44 4.36 0.21
C THR A 346 7.18 3.92 0.97
N ALA A 347 6.08 3.65 0.26
CA ALA A 347 4.84 3.16 0.87
C ALA A 347 5.02 1.77 1.49
N GLU A 348 5.53 0.82 0.71
CA GLU A 348 5.85 -0.55 1.16
C GLU A 348 6.83 -0.55 2.34
N ALA A 349 7.89 0.28 2.27
CA ALA A 349 8.90 0.43 3.31
C ALA A 349 8.28 0.88 4.64
N MET A 350 7.44 1.92 4.60
CA MET A 350 6.76 2.42 5.79
C MET A 350 5.74 1.41 6.33
N GLN A 351 5.01 0.71 5.45
CA GLN A 351 4.11 -0.37 5.88
C GLN A 351 4.88 -1.50 6.57
N ALA A 352 5.95 -2.01 5.96
CA ALA A 352 6.81 -3.04 6.54
C ALA A 352 7.44 -2.57 7.86
N ALA A 353 7.97 -1.35 7.91
CA ALA A 353 8.57 -0.80 9.12
C ALA A 353 7.55 -0.62 10.26
N SER A 354 6.31 -0.24 9.93
CA SER A 354 5.25 -0.10 10.92
C SER A 354 4.83 -1.43 11.55
N LEU A 355 5.15 -2.57 10.94
CA LEU A 355 4.98 -3.88 11.57
C LEU A 355 5.88 -4.06 12.80
N SER A 356 6.86 -3.20 13.06
CA SER A 356 7.61 -3.19 14.33
C SER A 356 6.71 -2.86 15.54
N ASP A 357 5.55 -2.23 15.32
CA ASP A 357 4.54 -2.07 16.37
C ASP A 357 3.68 -3.33 16.55
N VAL A 358 3.67 -4.24 15.57
CA VAL A 358 2.76 -5.42 15.48
C VAL A 358 3.46 -6.74 15.76
N LEU A 359 4.71 -6.88 15.33
CA LEU A 359 5.53 -8.08 15.36
C LEU A 359 6.75 -7.82 16.27
N GLU A 360 7.40 -8.89 16.72
CA GLU A 360 8.67 -8.82 17.45
C GLU A 360 9.85 -8.60 16.50
N VAL A 361 9.79 -7.49 15.75
CA VAL A 361 10.81 -7.08 14.79
C VAL A 361 11.32 -5.67 15.10
N HIS A 362 12.55 -5.39 14.68
CA HIS A 362 13.15 -4.06 14.65
C HIS A 362 13.45 -3.70 13.21
N SER A 363 12.72 -2.72 12.68
CA SER A 363 12.89 -2.24 11.31
C SER A 363 13.46 -0.83 11.26
N THR A 364 14.42 -0.64 10.37
CA THR A 364 15.06 0.66 10.12
C THR A 364 15.17 0.93 8.63
N MET A 365 15.05 2.20 8.26
CA MET A 365 14.99 2.64 6.87
C MET A 365 16.02 3.74 6.57
N SER A 366 16.51 3.83 5.34
CA SER A 366 17.28 4.98 4.86
C SER A 366 16.69 5.50 3.58
N LEU A 367 16.45 6.81 3.48
CA LEU A 367 15.89 7.42 2.28
C LEU A 367 16.86 7.32 1.11
N PHE A 368 16.37 6.85 -0.04
CA PHE A 368 17.12 6.82 -1.31
C PHE A 368 16.53 7.81 -2.31
N SER A 369 17.28 8.08 -3.38
CA SER A 369 16.79 8.95 -4.47
C SER A 369 15.69 8.24 -5.30
N PRO A 370 14.77 8.99 -5.93
CA PRO A 370 13.70 8.41 -6.74
C PRO A 370 14.19 7.58 -7.93
N THR A 371 15.36 7.90 -8.47
CA THR A 371 15.97 7.13 -9.57
C THR A 371 16.64 5.85 -9.08
N PHE A 372 17.12 5.86 -7.82
CA PHE A 372 17.85 4.78 -7.18
C PHE A 372 18.80 4.07 -8.15
N GLU A 373 19.79 4.80 -8.63
CA GLU A 373 20.75 4.30 -9.62
C GLU A 373 22.12 4.01 -9.01
N LEU A 374 22.44 4.59 -7.85
CA LEU A 374 23.69 4.35 -7.16
C LEU A 374 23.63 3.05 -6.33
N PRO A 375 24.79 2.48 -5.96
CA PRO A 375 24.86 1.44 -4.94
C PRO A 375 24.18 1.87 -3.63
N VAL A 376 23.56 0.93 -2.93
CA VAL A 376 22.78 1.21 -1.70
C VAL A 376 23.55 1.93 -0.59
N ASP A 377 24.86 1.71 -0.49
CA ASP A 377 25.74 2.37 0.48
C ASP A 377 25.94 3.87 0.20
N ALA A 378 25.72 4.29 -1.05
CA ALA A 378 25.83 5.68 -1.47
C ALA A 378 24.48 6.42 -1.42
N GLU A 379 23.37 5.79 -1.80
CA GLU A 379 22.04 6.42 -1.88
C GLU A 379 21.58 7.07 -0.57
N GLY A 380 21.74 6.36 0.56
CA GLY A 380 21.38 6.91 1.86
C GLY A 380 22.22 8.12 2.27
N ARG A 381 23.47 8.21 1.79
CA ARG A 381 24.37 9.34 2.05
C ARG A 381 24.11 10.50 1.10
N LEU A 382 23.74 10.20 -0.14
CA LEU A 382 23.31 11.16 -1.15
C LEU A 382 22.15 12.00 -0.61
N MET A 383 21.10 11.35 -0.11
CA MET A 383 19.90 12.02 0.41
C MET A 383 20.12 12.77 1.74
N GLN A 384 21.37 12.84 2.22
CA GLN A 384 21.78 13.60 3.41
C GLN A 384 22.71 14.76 3.06
N LEU A 385 23.06 14.94 1.79
CA LEU A 385 23.82 16.11 1.35
C LEU A 385 22.94 17.35 1.42
N ASP A 386 23.57 18.51 1.65
CA ASP A 386 22.94 19.81 1.51
C ASP A 386 22.95 20.21 0.02
N PRO A 387 21.78 20.23 -0.65
CA PRO A 387 21.70 20.53 -2.06
C PRO A 387 21.91 22.03 -2.38
N SER A 388 21.91 22.91 -1.37
CA SER A 388 22.25 24.33 -1.51
C SER A 388 23.74 24.63 -1.27
N ALA A 389 24.52 23.64 -0.86
CA ALA A 389 25.94 23.83 -0.61
C ALA A 389 26.70 24.13 -1.92
N PRO A 390 27.58 25.16 -1.96
CA PRO A 390 28.35 25.50 -3.16
C PRO A 390 29.22 24.35 -3.68
N ASP A 391 29.60 23.41 -2.80
CA ASP A 391 30.42 22.24 -3.07
C ASP A 391 29.59 20.95 -3.24
N PHE A 392 28.26 21.04 -3.41
CA PHE A 392 27.37 19.87 -3.56
C PHE A 392 27.85 18.88 -4.64
N ALA A 393 28.23 19.39 -5.81
CA ALA A 393 28.72 18.57 -6.93
C ALA A 393 30.00 17.80 -6.56
N GLU A 394 30.93 18.45 -5.86
CA GLU A 394 32.19 17.84 -5.42
C GLU A 394 31.97 16.79 -4.32
N ARG A 395 31.04 17.04 -3.39
CA ARG A 395 30.63 16.06 -2.38
C ARG A 395 30.00 14.83 -3.01
N LEU A 396 29.13 15.04 -4.01
CA LEU A 396 28.50 13.96 -4.76
C LEU A 396 29.54 13.14 -5.55
N LYS A 397 30.48 13.80 -6.23
CA LYS A 397 31.60 13.16 -6.92
C LYS A 397 32.43 12.31 -5.97
N THR A 398 32.77 12.86 -4.81
CA THR A 398 33.50 12.13 -3.76
C THR A 398 32.73 10.90 -3.29
N LEU A 399 31.43 11.04 -3.04
CA LEU A 399 30.56 9.94 -2.59
C LEU A 399 30.55 8.74 -3.53
N ILE A 400 30.61 8.99 -4.85
CA ILE A 400 30.58 7.91 -5.86
C ILE A 400 31.97 7.42 -6.29
N GLY A 401 33.02 7.78 -5.54
CA GLY A 401 34.40 7.34 -5.76
C GLY A 401 35.17 8.19 -6.77
N GLY A 402 34.90 9.50 -6.85
CA GLY A 402 35.63 10.44 -7.70
C GLY A 402 35.24 10.43 -9.18
N ARG A 403 34.19 9.69 -9.55
CA ARG A 403 33.67 9.64 -10.93
C ARG A 403 32.96 10.94 -11.28
N ASP A 404 33.20 11.45 -12.48
CA ASP A 404 32.48 12.62 -12.98
C ASP A 404 31.00 12.31 -13.19
N ILE A 405 30.15 13.30 -12.88
CA ILE A 405 28.70 13.22 -13.00
C ILE A 405 28.25 14.37 -13.87
N GLU A 406 27.41 14.05 -14.86
CA GLU A 406 26.83 15.06 -15.73
C GLU A 406 26.06 16.12 -14.92
N ALA A 407 26.22 17.39 -15.28
CA ALA A 407 25.56 18.51 -14.60
C ALA A 407 24.03 18.36 -14.50
N GLY A 408 23.39 17.78 -15.52
CA GLY A 408 21.94 17.49 -15.49
C GLY A 408 21.56 16.54 -14.36
N ARG A 409 22.40 15.53 -14.11
CA ARG A 409 22.20 14.54 -13.05
C ARG A 409 22.51 15.08 -11.66
N VAL A 410 23.50 15.96 -11.54
CA VAL A 410 23.76 16.70 -10.29
C VAL A 410 22.50 17.50 -9.91
N ARG A 411 21.91 18.23 -10.87
CA ARG A 411 20.65 18.98 -10.65
C ARG A 411 19.51 18.05 -10.23
N ALA A 412 19.31 16.94 -10.94
CA ALA A 412 18.26 15.98 -10.61
C ALA A 412 18.35 15.44 -9.16
N TYR A 413 19.56 15.19 -8.65
CA TYR A 413 19.72 14.80 -7.25
C TYR A 413 19.48 15.94 -6.26
N ALA A 414 19.89 17.17 -6.58
CA ALA A 414 19.56 18.34 -5.76
C ALA A 414 18.04 18.54 -5.69
N ASP A 415 17.35 18.43 -6.82
CA ASP A 415 15.89 18.52 -6.93
C ASP A 415 15.20 17.41 -6.11
N ALA A 416 15.70 16.17 -6.16
CA ALA A 416 15.16 15.06 -5.36
C ALA A 416 15.24 15.31 -3.84
N ILE A 417 16.32 15.95 -3.36
CA ILE A 417 16.45 16.30 -1.93
C ILE A 417 15.51 17.45 -1.57
N HIS A 418 15.36 18.45 -2.46
CA HIS A 418 14.40 19.54 -2.27
C HIS A 418 12.96 19.01 -2.24
N GLU A 419 12.61 18.09 -3.14
CA GLU A 419 11.31 17.44 -3.19
C GLU A 419 11.00 16.69 -1.89
N ALA A 420 11.95 15.89 -1.39
CA ALA A 420 11.81 15.23 -0.11
C ALA A 420 11.57 16.22 1.05
N ALA A 421 12.29 17.35 1.06
CA ALA A 421 12.14 18.39 2.07
C ALA A 421 10.74 19.03 2.03
N VAL A 422 10.25 19.43 0.84
CA VAL A 422 8.92 20.05 0.70
C VAL A 422 7.77 19.07 0.94
N SER A 423 8.00 17.77 0.76
CA SER A 423 7.05 16.72 1.13
C SER A 423 7.04 16.42 2.63
N ASN A 424 7.86 17.12 3.42
CA ASN A 424 8.05 16.91 4.85
C ASN A 424 8.56 15.50 5.20
N MET A 425 9.41 14.94 4.33
CA MET A 425 10.13 13.72 4.66
C MET A 425 11.13 13.99 5.79
N PRO A 426 11.34 13.03 6.72
CA PRO A 426 12.20 13.23 7.89
C PRO A 426 13.71 13.20 7.52
N LEU A 427 14.19 14.22 6.79
CA LEU A 427 15.58 14.29 6.31
C LEU A 427 16.62 14.54 7.41
N GLY A 428 16.21 14.98 8.60
CA GLY A 428 17.12 15.34 9.70
C GLY A 428 17.84 14.16 10.37
N LYS A 429 17.65 12.93 9.87
CA LYS A 429 18.28 11.73 10.40
C LYS A 429 18.85 10.85 9.29
N PRO A 430 20.05 10.26 9.51
CA PRO A 430 20.64 9.27 8.61
C PRO A 430 19.80 8.00 8.41
N VAL A 431 19.08 7.61 9.46
CA VAL A 431 18.26 6.41 9.50
C VAL A 431 16.93 6.75 10.17
N LEU A 432 15.86 6.19 9.61
CA LEU A 432 14.47 6.42 9.95
C LEU A 432 13.86 5.18 10.58
N ARG A 433 12.84 5.39 11.41
CA ARG A 433 11.91 4.38 11.90
C ARG A 433 10.48 4.82 11.59
N ALA A 434 9.51 3.93 11.77
CA ALA A 434 8.10 4.28 11.61
C ALA A 434 7.69 5.51 12.47
N ASP A 435 8.24 5.62 13.69
CA ASP A 435 8.03 6.75 14.62
C ASP A 435 8.41 8.13 14.02
N ASP A 436 9.28 8.17 13.02
CA ASP A 436 9.72 9.43 12.41
C ASP A 436 8.69 10.01 11.44
N PHE A 437 7.71 9.20 11.02
CA PHE A 437 6.61 9.59 10.15
C PHE A 437 5.38 10.04 10.92
N LEU A 438 5.37 9.94 12.25
CA LEU A 438 4.18 10.20 13.06
C LEU A 438 4.37 11.45 13.95
N PRO A 439 3.29 12.20 14.22
CA PRO A 439 3.35 13.41 15.02
C PRO A 439 3.71 13.16 16.47
N GLU A 440 3.27 12.03 17.02
CA GLU A 440 3.42 11.66 18.42
C GLU A 440 4.34 10.44 18.55
N LYS A 441 5.06 10.33 19.68
CA LYS A 441 5.96 9.18 19.93
C LYS A 441 5.23 7.90 20.31
N SER A 442 4.09 8.03 20.98
CA SER A 442 3.17 6.91 21.19
C SER A 442 2.18 6.89 20.05
N TRP A 443 2.20 5.82 19.28
CA TRP A 443 1.28 5.58 18.18
C TRP A 443 0.87 4.12 18.17
N SER A 444 -0.12 3.79 17.33
CA SER A 444 -0.59 2.42 17.12
C SER A 444 -1.01 2.22 15.68
N VAL A 445 -0.81 0.99 15.18
CA VAL A 445 -1.27 0.58 13.85
C VAL A 445 -2.21 -0.63 13.91
N LEU A 446 -3.18 -0.63 13.01
CA LEU A 446 -3.98 -1.78 12.64
C LEU A 446 -3.60 -2.19 11.21
N ALA A 447 -2.85 -3.28 11.09
CA ALA A 447 -2.46 -3.87 9.82
C ALA A 447 -3.55 -4.83 9.32
N CYS A 448 -3.95 -4.68 8.06
CA CYS A 448 -4.95 -5.51 7.39
C CYS A 448 -4.37 -6.03 6.08
N VAL A 449 -4.42 -7.34 5.86
CA VAL A 449 -3.97 -7.99 4.61
C VAL A 449 -5.08 -8.87 4.06
N GLY A 450 -5.30 -8.85 2.75
CA GLY A 450 -6.19 -9.78 2.04
C GLY A 450 -5.41 -10.60 1.02
N TYR A 451 -5.43 -11.92 1.18
CA TYR A 451 -4.62 -12.83 0.36
C TYR A 451 -5.36 -13.20 -0.93
N MET A 452 -4.78 -12.89 -2.08
CA MET A 452 -5.36 -13.27 -3.37
C MET A 452 -4.87 -14.67 -3.78
N CYS A 453 -3.59 -14.93 -3.53
CA CYS A 453 -2.90 -16.19 -3.76
C CYS A 453 -2.30 -16.73 -2.45
N GLU A 454 -1.76 -17.95 -2.46
CA GLU A 454 -1.02 -18.49 -1.32
C GLU A 454 0.15 -17.56 -0.97
N ASP A 455 0.39 -17.33 0.32
CA ASP A 455 1.50 -16.50 0.76
C ASP A 455 2.56 -17.35 1.48
N PRO A 456 3.79 -17.48 0.93
CA PRO A 456 4.81 -18.34 1.51
C PRO A 456 5.35 -17.81 2.84
N TYR A 457 5.26 -16.50 3.09
CA TYR A 457 5.84 -15.86 4.27
C TYR A 457 4.96 -15.99 5.51
N THR A 458 3.64 -15.88 5.35
CA THR A 458 2.66 -16.04 6.44
C THR A 458 2.04 -17.44 6.49
N GLY A 459 2.16 -18.22 5.41
CA GLY A 459 1.47 -19.50 5.23
C GLY A 459 -0.04 -19.34 5.05
N ALA A 460 -0.52 -18.13 4.75
CA ALA A 460 -1.95 -17.88 4.54
C ALA A 460 -2.41 -18.40 3.17
N SER A 461 -3.59 -19.00 3.16
CA SER A 461 -4.18 -19.53 1.94
C SER A 461 -4.77 -18.44 1.05
N GLY A 462 -4.64 -18.65 -0.25
CA GLY A 462 -5.25 -17.81 -1.27
C GLY A 462 -6.75 -18.06 -1.43
N ILE A 463 -7.35 -17.37 -2.40
CA ILE A 463 -8.78 -17.51 -2.69
C ILE A 463 -9.06 -18.88 -3.32
N THR A 464 -10.04 -19.59 -2.77
CA THR A 464 -10.47 -20.90 -3.28
C THR A 464 -11.97 -20.89 -3.52
N GLN A 465 -12.43 -21.35 -4.69
CA GLN A 465 -13.84 -21.58 -4.94
C GLN A 465 -14.28 -22.90 -4.30
N VAL A 466 -15.32 -22.85 -3.45
CA VAL A 466 -15.81 -24.01 -2.67
C VAL A 466 -17.24 -24.41 -2.99
N GLY A 467 -17.90 -23.68 -3.89
CA GLY A 467 -19.25 -23.98 -4.36
C GLY A 467 -19.63 -23.10 -5.54
N ASP A 468 -20.89 -23.20 -5.99
CA ASP A 468 -21.42 -22.29 -7.00
C ASP A 468 -21.33 -20.85 -6.49
N ARG A 469 -20.56 -20.01 -7.19
CA ARG A 469 -20.30 -18.60 -6.85
C ARG A 469 -19.90 -18.36 -5.39
N THR A 470 -19.31 -19.37 -4.73
CA THR A 470 -18.97 -19.33 -3.30
C THR A 470 -17.49 -19.53 -3.11
N TYR A 471 -16.84 -18.61 -2.40
CA TYR A 471 -15.40 -18.50 -2.30
C TYR A 471 -14.95 -18.41 -0.85
N ARG A 472 -13.86 -19.10 -0.50
CA ARG A 472 -13.11 -18.88 0.74
C ARG A 472 -12.05 -17.81 0.50
N VAL A 473 -11.99 -16.82 1.38
CA VAL A 473 -11.08 -15.68 1.30
C VAL A 473 -10.43 -15.47 2.67
N SER A 474 -9.09 -15.51 2.70
CA SER A 474 -8.32 -15.31 3.93
C SER A 474 -7.89 -13.87 4.09
N THR A 475 -7.91 -13.38 5.31
CA THR A 475 -7.37 -12.07 5.70
C THR A 475 -6.58 -12.15 6.98
N LEU A 476 -5.63 -11.24 7.16
CA LEU A 476 -4.92 -11.02 8.41
C LEU A 476 -5.33 -9.66 8.99
N LEU A 477 -5.66 -9.64 10.28
CA LEU A 477 -5.73 -8.44 11.08
C LEU A 477 -4.67 -8.50 12.17
N ALA A 478 -3.91 -7.43 12.38
CA ALA A 478 -2.89 -7.42 13.41
C ALA A 478 -2.67 -6.02 14.01
N THR A 479 -2.37 -6.01 15.31
CA THR A 479 -1.97 -4.85 16.10
C THR A 479 -0.95 -5.31 17.15
N ARG A 480 -0.33 -4.39 17.90
CA ARG A 480 0.71 -4.69 18.89
C ARG A 480 0.43 -5.86 19.83
N LYS A 481 -0.82 -5.99 20.28
CA LYS A 481 -1.19 -6.95 21.32
C LYS A 481 -1.98 -8.14 20.80
N ALA A 482 -2.41 -8.12 19.54
CA ALA A 482 -3.22 -9.19 19.01
C ALA A 482 -3.15 -9.29 17.48
N SER A 483 -3.18 -10.53 16.98
CA SER A 483 -3.38 -10.82 15.56
C SER A 483 -4.43 -11.93 15.37
N SER A 484 -5.07 -11.92 14.21
CA SER A 484 -6.05 -12.93 13.84
C SER A 484 -6.03 -13.16 12.33
N ARG A 485 -6.02 -14.44 11.93
CA ARG A 485 -6.35 -14.85 10.58
C ARG A 485 -7.86 -15.10 10.52
N VAL A 486 -8.53 -14.43 9.59
CA VAL A 486 -9.97 -14.54 9.41
C VAL A 486 -10.24 -15.07 8.01
N THR A 487 -10.92 -16.20 7.93
CA THR A 487 -11.32 -16.83 6.67
C THR A 487 -12.82 -16.69 6.49
N PHE A 488 -13.23 -15.97 5.46
CA PHE A 488 -14.63 -15.76 5.10
C PHE A 488 -15.05 -16.74 4.01
N THR A 489 -16.23 -17.33 4.14
CA THR A 489 -16.92 -18.01 3.04
C THR A 489 -17.98 -17.06 2.49
N LEU A 490 -17.72 -16.50 1.31
CA LEU A 490 -18.51 -15.45 0.69
C LEU A 490 -19.19 -15.99 -0.58
N ARG A 491 -20.50 -15.82 -0.68
CA ARG A 491 -21.27 -16.13 -1.89
C ARG A 491 -21.62 -14.85 -2.63
N LEU A 492 -21.37 -14.84 -3.94
CA LEU A 492 -21.83 -13.76 -4.82
C LEU A 492 -23.35 -13.85 -4.94
N MET A 493 -24.06 -12.76 -4.63
CA MET A 493 -25.52 -12.76 -4.70
C MET A 493 -26.02 -12.74 -6.16
N GLU A 494 -25.33 -12.00 -7.02
CA GLU A 494 -25.69 -11.84 -8.44
C GLU A 494 -25.02 -12.89 -9.34
N SER A 495 -25.34 -12.88 -10.63
CA SER A 495 -24.57 -13.64 -11.62
C SER A 495 -23.11 -13.15 -11.68
N PHE A 496 -22.21 -13.93 -12.29
CA PHE A 496 -20.80 -13.54 -12.40
C PHE A 496 -20.60 -12.23 -13.18
N GLU A 497 -21.37 -12.03 -14.26
CA GLU A 497 -21.32 -10.83 -15.09
C GLU A 497 -21.87 -9.59 -14.37
N GLU A 498 -22.98 -9.73 -13.65
CA GLU A 498 -23.53 -8.64 -12.82
C GLU A 498 -22.58 -8.32 -11.66
N THR A 499 -21.98 -9.34 -11.05
CA THR A 499 -20.99 -9.14 -9.98
C THR A 499 -19.76 -8.39 -10.50
N ARG A 500 -19.25 -8.74 -11.70
CA ARG A 500 -18.15 -7.99 -12.34
C ARG A 500 -18.48 -6.50 -12.42
N GLN A 501 -19.73 -6.16 -12.78
CA GLN A 501 -20.16 -4.77 -12.78
C GLN A 501 -20.13 -4.16 -11.38
N VAL A 502 -20.65 -4.84 -10.35
CA VAL A 502 -20.64 -4.35 -8.95
C VAL A 502 -19.23 -3.96 -8.46
N PHE A 503 -18.22 -4.73 -8.88
CA PHE A 503 -16.79 -4.56 -8.58
C PHE A 503 -16.04 -3.65 -9.56
N SER A 504 -16.70 -3.17 -10.61
CA SER A 504 -16.08 -2.27 -11.60
C SER A 504 -16.43 -0.80 -11.34
N PRO A 505 -15.52 0.14 -11.66
CA PRO A 505 -15.83 1.56 -11.80
C PRO A 505 -17.02 1.83 -12.75
N LEU A 506 -17.69 2.97 -12.60
CA LEU A 506 -18.99 3.23 -13.23
C LEU A 506 -18.89 3.47 -14.75
N LEU A 507 -17.91 4.24 -15.23
CA LEU A 507 -17.66 4.43 -16.67
C LEU A 507 -17.18 3.13 -17.31
N VAL A 508 -16.34 2.34 -16.62
CA VAL A 508 -15.93 1.01 -17.08
C VAL A 508 -17.16 0.12 -17.32
N ARG A 509 -18.16 0.13 -16.45
CA ARG A 509 -19.43 -0.62 -16.69
C ARG A 509 -20.10 -0.19 -17.99
N PHE A 510 -20.17 1.11 -18.26
CA PHE A 510 -20.80 1.63 -19.48
C PHE A 510 -20.02 1.28 -20.74
N LEU A 511 -18.68 1.25 -20.64
CA LEU A 511 -17.81 0.76 -21.71
C LEU A 511 -17.96 -0.75 -21.94
N SER A 512 -18.33 -1.51 -20.91
CA SER A 512 -18.67 -2.93 -21.00
C SER A 512 -20.11 -3.20 -21.45
N GLY A 513 -20.84 -2.17 -21.92
CA GLY A 513 -22.17 -2.33 -22.53
C GLY A 513 -23.36 -2.10 -21.59
N VAL A 514 -23.14 -1.72 -20.33
CA VAL A 514 -24.27 -1.31 -19.46
C VAL A 514 -24.91 -0.05 -20.02
N ASP A 515 -26.23 -0.10 -20.22
CA ASP A 515 -26.98 1.06 -20.66
C ASP A 515 -27.14 2.07 -19.51
N HIS A 516 -26.52 3.23 -19.68
CA HIS A 516 -26.54 4.31 -18.70
C HIS A 516 -27.90 5.03 -18.65
N THR A 517 -28.72 4.94 -19.69
CA THR A 517 -30.01 5.65 -19.77
C THR A 517 -31.16 4.91 -19.12
N MET A 518 -31.03 3.59 -18.96
CA MET A 518 -32.07 2.71 -18.41
C MET A 518 -31.89 2.38 -16.93
N ARG A 519 -30.75 2.76 -16.33
CA ARG A 519 -30.46 2.47 -14.92
C ARG A 519 -30.92 3.58 -13.97
N PRO A 520 -31.26 3.25 -12.71
CA PRO A 520 -31.45 4.27 -11.68
C PRO A 520 -30.17 5.05 -11.38
N VAL A 521 -30.24 6.38 -11.51
CA VAL A 521 -29.12 7.29 -11.23
C VAL A 521 -29.12 7.75 -9.77
N LYS A 522 -27.95 7.68 -9.13
CA LYS A 522 -27.74 8.11 -7.74
C LYS A 522 -26.91 9.40 -7.72
N ILE A 523 -27.11 10.26 -6.72
CA ILE A 523 -26.27 11.47 -6.50
C ILE A 523 -24.77 11.10 -6.46
N SER A 524 -24.43 9.95 -5.86
CA SER A 524 -23.07 9.45 -5.80
C SER A 524 -22.42 9.19 -7.15
N ASP A 525 -23.20 9.01 -8.22
CA ASP A 525 -22.69 8.72 -9.56
C ASP A 525 -21.89 9.91 -10.10
N SER A 526 -22.29 11.14 -9.77
CA SER A 526 -21.52 12.35 -10.07
C SER A 526 -20.10 12.30 -9.51
N GLY A 527 -19.97 11.99 -8.21
CA GLY A 527 -18.67 11.87 -7.56
C GLY A 527 -17.85 10.68 -8.07
N ARG A 528 -18.51 9.55 -8.40
CA ARG A 528 -17.85 8.36 -8.95
C ARG A 528 -17.30 8.61 -10.34
N ILE A 529 -18.10 9.19 -11.24
CA ILE A 529 -17.65 9.56 -12.59
C ILE A 529 -16.52 10.56 -12.52
N ARG A 530 -16.62 11.58 -11.65
CA ARG A 530 -15.53 12.54 -11.44
C ARG A 530 -14.22 11.85 -11.06
N ASN A 531 -14.23 11.00 -10.03
CA ASN A 531 -13.03 10.29 -9.58
C ASN A 531 -12.51 9.36 -10.69
N GLU A 532 -13.40 8.67 -11.40
CA GLU A 532 -12.99 7.73 -12.45
C GLU A 532 -12.37 8.43 -13.67
N LEU A 533 -12.87 9.60 -14.08
CA LEU A 533 -12.23 10.41 -15.12
C LEU A 533 -10.82 10.84 -14.70
N GLN A 534 -10.64 11.21 -13.44
CA GLN A 534 -9.36 11.62 -12.88
C GLN A 534 -8.34 10.46 -12.85
N THR A 535 -8.79 9.21 -12.71
CA THR A 535 -7.91 8.03 -12.84
C THR A 535 -7.67 7.67 -14.30
N MET A 536 -8.73 7.68 -15.12
CA MET A 536 -8.73 7.10 -16.46
C MET A 536 -8.05 8.00 -17.50
N ILE A 537 -8.29 9.31 -17.44
CA ILE A 537 -7.82 10.30 -18.42
C ILE A 537 -7.38 11.62 -17.76
N PRO A 538 -6.51 11.62 -16.73
CA PRO A 538 -6.08 12.83 -16.04
C PRO A 538 -5.52 13.91 -17.00
N GLN A 539 -4.79 13.51 -18.03
CA GLN A 539 -4.21 14.39 -19.06
C GLN A 539 -5.25 15.20 -19.86
N ALA A 540 -6.51 14.76 -19.85
CA ALA A 540 -7.61 15.40 -20.57
C ALA A 540 -8.42 16.36 -19.67
N LEU A 541 -8.10 16.49 -18.39
CA LEU A 541 -8.89 17.28 -17.44
C LEU A 541 -8.28 18.65 -17.22
N GLU A 542 -9.03 19.71 -17.53
CA GLU A 542 -8.70 21.08 -17.14
C GLU A 542 -9.56 21.51 -15.96
N HIS A 543 -8.91 21.90 -14.86
CA HIS A 543 -9.57 22.34 -13.64
C HIS A 543 -9.75 23.86 -13.63
N ASP A 544 -10.99 24.33 -13.45
CA ASP A 544 -11.37 25.74 -13.32
C ASP A 544 -12.25 25.89 -12.06
N GLY A 545 -11.59 26.07 -10.92
CA GLY A 545 -12.25 26.03 -9.61
C GLY A 545 -12.91 24.67 -9.35
N ASP A 546 -14.23 24.67 -9.17
CA ASP A 546 -15.03 23.45 -8.99
C ASP A 546 -15.49 22.84 -10.33
N ARG A 547 -15.19 23.47 -11.47
CA ARG A 547 -15.49 22.95 -12.80
C ARG A 547 -14.32 22.17 -13.39
N ILE A 548 -14.64 21.19 -14.22
CA ILE A 548 -13.71 20.33 -14.95
C ILE A 548 -14.14 20.32 -16.41
N ARG A 549 -13.28 20.83 -17.29
CA ARG A 549 -13.41 20.65 -18.74
C ARG A 549 -12.71 19.37 -19.18
N VAL A 550 -13.42 18.50 -19.88
CA VAL A 550 -12.88 17.25 -20.42
C VAL A 550 -12.51 17.46 -21.88
N ARG A 551 -11.21 17.53 -22.17
CA ARG A 551 -10.60 17.77 -23.50
C ARG A 551 -10.29 16.44 -24.18
N PHE A 552 -11.26 15.87 -24.89
CA PHE A 552 -11.09 14.57 -25.52
C PHE A 552 -9.99 14.55 -26.59
N GLU A 553 -9.66 15.69 -27.20
CA GLU A 553 -8.57 15.85 -28.16
C GLU A 553 -7.18 15.59 -27.55
N ARG A 554 -7.04 15.67 -26.22
CA ARG A 554 -5.79 15.38 -25.50
C ARG A 554 -5.60 13.90 -25.18
N ILE A 555 -6.61 13.06 -25.43
CA ILE A 555 -6.55 11.64 -25.10
C ILE A 555 -5.80 10.90 -26.20
N ASN A 556 -4.62 10.38 -25.86
CA ASN A 556 -3.87 9.47 -26.72
C ASN A 556 -4.68 8.18 -26.96
N GLU A 557 -4.80 7.76 -28.22
CA GLU A 557 -5.55 6.55 -28.63
C GLU A 557 -4.98 5.27 -28.02
N MET A 558 -3.68 5.25 -27.69
CA MET A 558 -3.02 4.16 -26.98
C MET A 558 -3.44 4.07 -25.50
N VAL A 559 -3.96 5.17 -24.93
CA VAL A 559 -4.49 5.22 -23.55
C VAL A 559 -5.96 4.82 -23.55
N LEU A 560 -6.75 5.40 -24.45
CA LEU A 560 -8.16 5.07 -24.60
C LEU A 560 -8.54 5.10 -26.09
N PRO A 561 -8.92 3.96 -26.68
CA PRO A 561 -9.37 3.87 -28.07
C PRO A 561 -10.50 4.85 -28.43
N ARG A 562 -10.57 5.27 -29.70
CA ARG A 562 -11.53 6.30 -30.19
C ARG A 562 -12.99 5.94 -29.99
N ASP A 563 -13.35 4.68 -30.16
CA ASP A 563 -14.69 4.15 -29.90
C ASP A 563 -15.06 4.31 -28.41
N LYS A 564 -14.13 3.99 -27.51
CA LYS A 564 -14.33 4.19 -26.06
C LYS A 564 -14.38 5.68 -25.70
N GLN A 565 -13.55 6.52 -26.30
CA GLN A 565 -13.62 7.98 -26.12
C GLN A 565 -15.00 8.53 -26.51
N ALA A 566 -15.52 8.13 -27.68
CA ALA A 566 -16.84 8.54 -28.16
C ALA A 566 -17.94 8.09 -27.20
N ARG A 567 -17.87 6.85 -26.71
CA ARG A 567 -18.85 6.33 -25.74
C ARG A 567 -18.80 7.08 -24.41
N ILE A 568 -17.62 7.38 -23.88
CA ILE A 568 -17.51 8.20 -22.65
C ILE A 568 -18.12 9.58 -22.90
N ARG A 569 -17.81 10.23 -24.04
CA ARG A 569 -18.36 11.54 -24.36
C ARG A 569 -19.89 11.53 -24.38
N GLU A 570 -20.50 10.53 -25.01
CA GLU A 570 -21.96 10.33 -25.04
C GLU A 570 -22.54 10.22 -23.62
N VAL A 571 -21.94 9.35 -22.79
CA VAL A 571 -22.33 9.17 -21.38
C VAL A 571 -22.25 10.50 -20.62
N LEU A 572 -21.13 11.23 -20.74
CA LEU A 572 -20.92 12.49 -20.03
C LEU A 572 -21.93 13.56 -20.44
N HIS A 573 -22.24 13.69 -21.73
CA HIS A 573 -23.29 14.59 -22.21
C HIS A 573 -24.66 14.19 -21.67
N TRP A 574 -24.99 12.90 -21.65
CA TRP A 574 -26.28 12.43 -21.13
C TRP A 574 -26.44 12.75 -19.65
N TYR A 575 -25.43 12.49 -18.82
CA TYR A 575 -25.49 12.83 -17.38
C TYR A 575 -25.57 14.34 -17.15
N LYS A 576 -24.83 15.15 -17.93
CA LYS A 576 -24.90 16.61 -17.83
C LYS A 576 -26.28 17.14 -18.21
N ALA A 577 -26.90 16.60 -19.25
CA ALA A 577 -28.21 17.03 -19.75
C ALA A 577 -29.35 16.61 -18.80
N ASN A 578 -29.32 15.37 -18.30
CA ASN A 578 -30.41 14.81 -17.50
C ASN A 578 -30.27 15.09 -15.99
N HIS A 579 -29.05 15.36 -15.51
CA HIS A 579 -28.77 15.64 -14.10
C HIS A 579 -27.90 16.90 -13.91
N PRO A 580 -28.32 18.06 -14.44
CA PRO A 580 -27.47 19.26 -14.57
C PRO A 580 -26.97 19.80 -13.24
N ILE A 581 -27.75 19.69 -12.16
CA ILE A 581 -27.35 20.14 -10.82
C ILE A 581 -26.22 19.26 -10.27
N TRP A 582 -26.34 17.93 -10.40
CA TRP A 582 -25.34 17.01 -9.85
C TRP A 582 -24.04 17.03 -10.66
N PHE A 583 -24.13 17.32 -11.96
CA PHE A 583 -23.01 17.41 -12.88
C PHE A 583 -22.68 18.87 -13.25
N GLU A 584 -23.01 19.85 -12.39
CA GLU A 584 -22.72 21.26 -12.64
C GLU A 584 -21.21 21.49 -12.89
N TRP A 585 -20.37 20.72 -12.18
CA TRP A 585 -18.92 20.72 -12.32
C TRP A 585 -18.42 20.28 -13.70
N LEU A 586 -19.20 19.54 -14.51
CA LEU A 586 -18.71 18.90 -15.73
C LEU A 586 -18.94 19.76 -16.97
N GLU A 587 -17.90 19.96 -17.78
CA GLU A 587 -17.94 20.58 -19.11
C GLU A 587 -17.28 19.62 -20.13
N PRO A 588 -18.04 18.76 -20.83
CA PRO A 588 -17.48 17.88 -21.86
C PRO A 588 -17.28 18.69 -23.16
N VAL A 589 -16.02 18.82 -23.61
CA VAL A 589 -15.63 19.66 -24.77
C VAL A 589 -15.08 18.82 -25.91
#